data_AF-A0A9E0EAV3-F1
#
_entry.id   AF-A0A9E0EAV3-F1
#
_cell.length_a   1.000
_cell.length_b   1.000
_cell.length_c   1.000
_cell.angle_alpha   90.00
_cell.angle_beta   90.00
_cell.angle_gamma   90.00
#
_symmetry.space_group_name_H-M   'P 1'
#
loop_
_entity.id
_entity.type
_entity.pdbx_description
1 polymer ?
#
loop_
_entity_poly.entity_id
_entity_poly.type
_entity_poly.pdbx_seq_one_letter_code
_entity_poly.pdbx_strand_id
1 'polypeptide(L)'
;MGMKAVGIAQKYAVILLMGIVAVMTVGTFTHPVNGFYTAPFHWNNLLALYSMVVFATSANQAVIQVVKGLDGNPGKIRKSIFIGFGLSSAFVLVVTLTVLLGTKGTIDKELAYMQLGESIGKWAVILAGIFSLFALLTTFWSNTLALRDVVHEQVGIGNRVSWLIATVPCILFAIFGVSSFIILTRIMSGVVVLVSIMLVLTYGKSRKKAGASPICGVIGTLPFQILMVVSTIVSAIGALIPLS
;
A
#
# COMPACT_ATOMS: atom_id res chain seq x y z
N MET A 1 -18.42 -18.64 3.54
CA MET A 1 -18.05 -18.87 2.13
C MET A 1 -17.33 -17.69 1.47
N GLY A 2 -17.61 -16.42 1.83
CA GLY A 2 -16.96 -15.24 1.23
C GLY A 2 -15.42 -15.22 1.29
N MET A 3 -14.78 -15.52 2.43
CA MET A 3 -13.32 -15.41 2.55
C MET A 3 -12.52 -16.34 1.62
N LYS A 4 -13.04 -17.54 1.31
CA LYS A 4 -12.37 -18.48 0.38
C LYS A 4 -12.48 -18.00 -1.07
N ALA A 5 -13.66 -17.56 -1.50
CA ALA A 5 -13.88 -17.06 -2.86
C ALA A 5 -13.02 -15.82 -3.15
N VAL A 6 -12.88 -14.96 -2.14
CA VAL A 6 -12.03 -13.77 -2.21
C VAL A 6 -10.56 -14.12 -2.35
N GLY A 7 -10.06 -15.01 -1.49
CA GLY A 7 -8.65 -15.39 -1.55
C GLY A 7 -8.30 -16.00 -2.90
N ILE A 8 -9.22 -16.75 -3.50
CA ILE A 8 -9.08 -17.30 -4.85
C ILE A 8 -9.06 -16.19 -5.90
N ALA A 9 -10.03 -15.27 -5.88
CA ALA A 9 -10.07 -14.13 -6.82
C ALA A 9 -8.82 -13.25 -6.71
N GLN A 10 -8.36 -12.96 -5.50
CA GLN A 10 -7.15 -12.18 -5.24
C GLN A 10 -5.89 -12.89 -5.74
N LYS A 11 -5.80 -14.21 -5.58
CA LYS A 11 -4.68 -15.00 -6.14
C LYS A 11 -4.60 -14.87 -7.66
N TYR A 12 -5.73 -15.03 -8.36
CA TYR A 12 -5.76 -14.90 -9.82
C TYR A 12 -5.46 -13.49 -10.28
N ALA A 13 -5.99 -12.47 -9.60
CA ALA A 13 -5.69 -11.08 -9.91
C ALA A 13 -4.19 -10.77 -9.73
N VAL A 14 -3.55 -11.27 -8.67
CA VAL A 14 -2.10 -11.10 -8.46
C VAL A 14 -1.29 -11.78 -9.56
N ILE A 15 -1.66 -13.00 -9.97
CA ILE A 15 -0.99 -13.71 -11.09
C ILE A 15 -1.10 -12.89 -12.38
N LEU A 16 -2.29 -12.35 -12.66
CA LEU A 16 -2.53 -11.50 -13.83
C LEU A 16 -1.70 -10.21 -13.78
N LEU A 17 -1.65 -9.54 -12.62
CA LEU A 17 -0.83 -8.33 -12.42
C LEU A 17 0.66 -8.64 -12.62
N MET A 18 1.16 -9.74 -12.06
CA MET A 18 2.55 -10.18 -12.25
C MET A 18 2.85 -10.48 -13.73
N GLY A 19 1.91 -11.09 -14.45
CA GLY A 19 2.02 -11.33 -15.89
C GLY A 19 2.12 -10.03 -16.70
N ILE A 20 1.29 -9.04 -16.38
CA ILE A 20 1.35 -7.72 -17.04
C ILE A 20 2.69 -7.04 -16.76
N VAL A 21 3.16 -7.06 -15.50
CA VAL A 21 4.47 -6.51 -15.15
C VAL A 21 5.58 -7.18 -15.95
N ALA A 22 5.60 -8.52 -16.03
CA ALA A 22 6.61 -9.23 -16.80
C ALA A 22 6.60 -8.84 -18.30
N VAL A 23 5.43 -8.79 -18.93
CA VAL A 23 5.28 -8.40 -20.34
C VAL A 23 5.73 -6.96 -20.58
N MET A 24 5.35 -6.03 -19.69
CA MET A 24 5.74 -4.63 -19.78
C MET A 24 7.23 -4.44 -19.55
N THR A 25 7.82 -5.14 -18.58
CA THR A 25 9.26 -5.12 -18.32
C THR A 25 10.05 -5.61 -19.54
N VAL A 26 9.66 -6.75 -20.13
CA VAL A 26 10.30 -7.24 -21.37
C VAL A 26 10.15 -6.21 -22.50
N GLY A 27 8.95 -5.63 -22.69
CA GLY A 27 8.71 -4.58 -23.69
C GLY A 27 9.62 -3.36 -23.51
N THR A 28 9.81 -2.90 -22.27
CA THR A 28 10.73 -1.80 -21.96
C THR A 28 12.18 -2.16 -22.27
N PHE A 29 12.65 -3.36 -21.92
CA PHE A 29 14.03 -3.77 -22.20
C PHE A 29 14.32 -3.98 -23.69
N THR A 30 13.31 -4.32 -24.50
CA THR A 30 13.49 -4.44 -25.96
C THR A 30 13.67 -3.09 -26.67
N HIS A 31 13.14 -2.00 -26.10
CA HIS A 31 13.30 -0.64 -26.62
C HIS A 31 13.46 0.37 -25.48
N PRO A 32 14.63 0.39 -24.80
CA PRO A 32 14.87 1.36 -23.73
C PRO A 32 14.89 2.76 -24.33
N VAL A 33 13.97 3.60 -23.86
CA VAL A 33 13.74 4.94 -24.42
C VAL A 33 14.47 6.05 -23.65
N ASN A 34 14.88 5.78 -22.41
CA ASN A 34 15.69 6.68 -21.60
C ASN A 34 16.93 5.97 -21.01
N GLY A 35 18.05 6.70 -20.93
CA GLY A 35 19.16 6.35 -20.04
C GLY A 35 18.86 6.78 -18.61
N PHE A 36 19.58 6.23 -17.62
CA PHE A 36 19.44 6.63 -16.21
C PHE A 36 19.67 8.14 -16.05
N TYR A 37 18.58 8.89 -15.86
CA TYR A 37 18.65 10.32 -15.61
C TYR A 37 19.04 10.56 -14.14
N THR A 38 20.18 11.20 -13.91
CA THR A 38 20.56 11.70 -12.58
C THR A 38 19.83 13.01 -12.33
N ALA A 39 18.69 12.94 -11.64
CA ALA A 39 17.97 14.13 -11.23
C ALA A 39 18.80 14.98 -10.23
N PRO A 40 18.74 16.32 -10.30
CA PRO A 40 19.40 17.19 -9.33
C PRO A 40 18.82 16.94 -7.93
N PHE A 41 19.72 16.78 -6.95
CA PHE A 41 19.36 16.44 -5.58
C PHE A 41 18.64 17.61 -4.89
N HIS A 42 17.38 17.39 -4.50
CA HIS A 42 16.58 18.35 -3.73
C HIS A 42 16.04 17.67 -2.48
N TRP A 43 16.17 18.34 -1.32
CA TRP A 43 15.68 17.83 -0.03
C TRP A 43 14.18 17.56 -0.03
N ASN A 44 13.39 18.37 -0.74
CA ASN A 44 11.95 18.14 -0.92
C ASN A 44 11.67 16.82 -1.65
N ASN A 45 12.40 16.54 -2.74
CA ASN A 45 12.21 15.32 -3.52
C ASN A 45 12.64 14.09 -2.75
N LEU A 46 13.68 14.19 -1.90
CA LEU A 46 14.08 13.10 -1.01
C LEU A 46 13.01 12.82 0.07
N LEU A 47 12.44 13.86 0.67
CA LEU A 47 11.38 13.72 1.67
C LEU A 47 10.08 13.17 1.06
N ALA A 48 9.74 13.57 -0.16
CA ALA A 48 8.61 13.04 -0.91
C ALA A 48 8.82 11.58 -1.33
N LEU A 49 10.03 11.22 -1.79
CA LEU A 49 10.37 9.83 -2.09
C LEU A 49 10.29 8.97 -0.82
N TYR A 50 10.82 9.46 0.30
CA TYR A 50 10.73 8.78 1.58
C TYR A 50 9.28 8.54 2.00
N SER A 51 8.42 9.56 1.88
CA SER A 51 7.00 9.42 2.25
C SER A 51 6.26 8.43 1.36
N MET A 52 6.54 8.41 0.05
CA MET A 52 5.98 7.42 -0.87
C MET A 52 6.43 6.01 -0.52
N VAL A 53 7.71 5.80 -0.19
CA VAL A 53 8.24 4.47 0.18
C VAL A 53 7.62 3.99 1.50
N VAL A 54 7.55 4.85 2.52
CA VAL A 54 6.91 4.53 3.80
C VAL A 54 5.43 4.20 3.61
N PHE A 55 4.72 4.96 2.79
CA PHE A 55 3.32 4.70 2.48
C PHE A 55 3.13 3.39 1.72
N ALA A 56 3.90 3.15 0.65
CA ALA A 56 3.81 1.95 -0.17
C ALA A 56 4.17 0.67 0.60
N THR A 57 5.00 0.78 1.64
CA THR A 57 5.39 -0.35 2.49
C THR A 57 4.54 -0.50 3.76
N SER A 58 3.59 0.40 3.99
CA SER A 58 2.68 0.37 5.14
C SER A 58 1.61 -0.71 4.96
N ALA A 59 1.75 -1.82 5.68
CA ALA A 59 0.88 -2.99 5.57
C ALA A 59 0.10 -3.29 6.87
N ASN A 60 -0.34 -2.24 7.58
CA ASN A 60 -0.90 -2.35 8.94
C ASN A 60 -2.09 -3.33 9.03
N GLN A 61 -3.01 -3.28 8.06
CA GLN A 61 -4.19 -4.16 8.04
C GLN A 61 -3.83 -5.60 7.67
N ALA A 62 -2.91 -5.79 6.72
CA ALA A 62 -2.45 -7.10 6.30
C ALA A 62 -1.73 -7.85 7.44
N VAL A 63 -0.95 -7.14 8.26
CA VAL A 63 -0.29 -7.73 9.44
C VAL A 63 -1.31 -8.28 10.43
N ILE A 64 -2.40 -7.55 10.70
CA ILE A 64 -3.47 -8.02 11.60
C ILE A 64 -4.12 -9.29 11.04
N GLN A 65 -4.39 -9.33 9.74
CA GLN A 65 -4.96 -10.52 9.08
C GLN A 65 -4.02 -11.73 9.12
N VAL A 66 -2.71 -11.53 8.93
CA VAL A 66 -1.70 -12.60 9.03
C VAL A 66 -1.61 -13.14 10.45
N VAL A 67 -1.69 -12.27 11.47
CA VAL A 67 -1.70 -12.69 12.88
C VAL A 67 -2.94 -13.54 13.18
N LYS A 68 -4.12 -13.11 12.72
CA LYS A 68 -5.37 -13.86 12.87
C LYS A 68 -5.37 -15.17 12.07
N GLY A 69 -4.84 -15.16 10.85
CA GLY A 69 -4.86 -16.31 9.94
C GLY A 69 -3.81 -17.39 10.27
N LEU A 70 -2.79 -17.08 11.07
CA LEU A 70 -1.76 -18.02 11.52
C LEU A 70 -1.92 -18.42 13.00
N ASP A 71 -3.12 -18.26 13.56
CA ASP A 71 -3.48 -18.56 14.96
C ASP A 71 -2.48 -17.99 15.98
N GLY A 72 -1.92 -16.81 15.69
CA GLY A 72 -0.97 -16.16 16.61
C GLY A 72 0.41 -16.80 16.70
N ASN A 73 0.79 -17.77 15.85
CA ASN A 73 2.12 -18.39 15.92
C ASN A 73 3.24 -17.39 15.55
N PRO A 74 4.06 -16.93 16.53
CA PRO A 74 4.95 -15.79 16.33
C PRO A 74 6.06 -16.06 15.30
N GLY A 75 6.57 -17.29 15.23
CA GLY A 75 7.62 -17.67 14.29
C GLY A 75 7.14 -17.66 12.84
N LYS A 76 5.93 -18.18 12.58
CA LYS A 76 5.32 -18.18 11.24
C LYS A 76 4.87 -16.79 10.82
N ILE A 77 4.33 -15.99 11.75
CA ILE A 77 3.95 -14.59 11.51
C ILE A 77 5.16 -13.76 11.08
N ARG A 78 6.27 -13.84 11.84
CA ARG A 78 7.49 -13.08 11.51
C ARG A 78 8.05 -13.45 10.14
N LYS A 79 8.12 -14.75 9.80
CA LYS A 79 8.55 -15.20 8.47
C LYS A 79 7.62 -14.69 7.37
N SER A 80 6.31 -14.76 7.58
CA SER A 80 5.32 -14.32 6.59
C SER A 80 5.38 -12.81 6.33
N ILE A 81 5.55 -12.01 7.39
CA ILE A 81 5.73 -10.56 7.26
C ILE A 81 7.03 -10.24 6.50
N PHE A 82 8.14 -10.90 6.84
CA PHE A 82 9.42 -10.64 6.19
C PHE A 82 9.42 -11.04 4.72
N ILE A 83 8.86 -12.20 4.39
CA ILE A 83 8.70 -12.66 3.01
C ILE A 83 7.77 -11.71 2.24
N GLY A 84 6.64 -11.33 2.82
CA GLY A 84 5.70 -10.39 2.20
C GLY A 84 6.35 -9.04 1.91
N PHE A 85 7.03 -8.46 2.90
CA PHE A 85 7.74 -7.20 2.75
C PHE A 85 8.85 -7.26 1.69
N GLY A 86 9.67 -8.31 1.72
CA GLY A 86 10.75 -8.49 0.74
C GLY A 86 10.23 -8.65 -0.68
N LEU A 87 9.17 -9.46 -0.87
CA LEU A 87 8.53 -9.65 -2.17
C LEU A 87 7.91 -8.35 -2.69
N SER A 88 7.16 -7.62 -1.85
CA SER A 88 6.55 -6.34 -2.20
C SER A 88 7.59 -5.28 -2.54
N SER A 89 8.68 -5.19 -1.79
CA SER A 89 9.77 -4.25 -2.05
C SER A 89 10.48 -4.56 -3.37
N ALA A 90 10.80 -5.83 -3.64
CA ALA A 90 11.39 -6.25 -4.91
C ALA A 90 10.47 -5.93 -6.10
N PHE A 91 9.17 -6.19 -5.96
CA PHE A 91 8.19 -5.87 -6.98
C PHE A 91 8.12 -4.36 -7.28
N VAL A 92 8.03 -3.53 -6.25
CA VAL A 92 8.03 -2.07 -6.39
C VAL A 92 9.31 -1.58 -7.08
N LEU A 93 10.48 -2.10 -6.69
CA LEU A 93 11.75 -1.73 -7.34
C LEU A 93 11.77 -2.09 -8.83
N VAL A 94 11.33 -3.29 -9.20
CA VAL A 94 11.25 -3.72 -10.60
C VAL A 94 10.30 -2.82 -11.39
N VAL A 95 9.12 -2.52 -10.86
CA VAL A 95 8.15 -1.63 -11.52
C VAL A 95 8.72 -0.23 -11.67
N THR A 96 9.29 0.35 -10.62
CA THR A 96 9.90 1.68 -10.66
C THR A 96 11.03 1.75 -11.69
N LEU A 97 11.93 0.77 -11.71
CA LEU A 97 13.01 0.70 -12.69
C LEU A 97 12.47 0.61 -14.11
N THR A 98 11.46 -0.22 -14.32
CA THR A 98 10.80 -0.40 -15.62
C THR A 98 10.14 0.91 -16.08
N VAL A 99 9.46 1.61 -15.18
CA VAL A 99 8.85 2.92 -15.47
C VAL A 99 9.91 3.94 -15.82
N LEU A 100 10.95 4.12 -15.00
CA LEU A 100 12.01 5.11 -15.23
C LEU A 100 12.74 4.92 -16.57
N LEU A 101 13.02 3.67 -16.95
CA LEU A 101 13.68 3.34 -18.23
C LEU A 101 12.72 3.43 -19.43
N GLY A 102 11.44 3.19 -19.18
CA GLY A 102 10.41 3.06 -20.22
C GLY A 102 9.63 4.34 -20.51
N THR A 103 9.56 5.32 -19.61
CA THR A 103 8.81 6.57 -19.84
C THR A 103 9.63 7.59 -20.60
N LYS A 104 9.06 8.24 -21.62
CA LYS A 104 9.67 9.41 -22.30
C LYS A 104 9.31 10.69 -21.54
N GLY A 105 10.29 11.53 -21.20
CA GLY A 105 10.06 12.85 -20.59
C GLY A 105 9.74 12.85 -19.07
N THR A 106 9.23 13.98 -18.57
CA THR A 106 8.85 14.19 -17.15
C THR A 106 7.63 13.35 -16.78
N ILE A 107 7.65 12.72 -15.59
CA ILE A 107 6.55 11.89 -15.09
C ILE A 107 5.48 12.80 -14.50
N ASP A 108 4.54 13.24 -15.34
CA ASP A 108 3.50 14.22 -14.97
C ASP A 108 2.12 13.58 -14.73
N LYS A 109 2.01 12.24 -14.82
CA LYS A 109 0.77 11.50 -14.56
C LYS A 109 0.77 10.84 -13.19
N GLU A 110 -0.36 10.96 -12.50
CA GLU A 110 -0.66 10.30 -11.21
C GLU A 110 -0.53 8.77 -11.30
N LEU A 111 -0.70 8.20 -12.50
CA LEU A 111 -0.47 6.78 -12.81
C LEU A 111 0.77 6.61 -13.70
N ALA A 112 1.93 6.49 -13.07
CA ALA A 112 3.22 6.34 -13.76
C ALA A 112 3.26 5.12 -14.72
N TYR A 113 2.51 4.06 -14.41
CA TYR A 113 2.40 2.88 -15.25
C TYR A 113 1.62 3.14 -16.55
N MET A 114 0.64 4.04 -16.52
CA MET A 114 -0.14 4.45 -17.70
C MET A 114 0.73 5.28 -18.66
N GLN A 115 1.61 6.11 -18.11
CA GLN A 115 2.60 6.86 -18.88
C GLN A 115 3.65 5.95 -19.54
N LEU A 116 4.05 4.87 -18.87
CA LEU A 116 4.88 3.83 -19.48
C LEU A 116 4.15 3.13 -20.64
N GLY A 117 2.84 2.92 -20.52
CA GLY A 117 2.05 2.37 -21.62
C GLY A 117 2.13 3.27 -22.87
N GLU A 118 2.02 4.58 -22.69
CA GLU A 118 2.04 5.55 -23.81
C GLU A 118 3.39 5.65 -24.50
N SER A 119 4.49 5.49 -23.76
CA SER A 119 5.83 5.57 -24.32
C SER A 119 6.25 4.33 -25.10
N ILE A 120 5.69 3.15 -24.78
CA ILE A 120 5.92 1.88 -25.50
C ILE A 120 5.01 1.77 -26.74
N GLY A 121 3.69 1.98 -26.59
CA GLY A 121 2.75 1.88 -27.71
C GLY A 121 1.31 1.57 -27.31
N LYS A 122 0.39 1.59 -28.29
CA LYS A 122 -1.07 1.45 -28.05
C LYS A 122 -1.46 0.16 -27.31
N TRP A 123 -0.78 -0.97 -27.56
CA TRP A 123 -1.02 -2.22 -26.84
C TRP A 123 -0.65 -2.12 -25.35
N ALA A 124 0.39 -1.34 -25.03
CA ALA A 124 0.93 -1.19 -23.69
C ALA A 124 0.05 -0.27 -22.84
N VAL A 125 -0.58 0.74 -23.45
CA VAL A 125 -1.61 1.56 -22.80
C VAL A 125 -2.78 0.70 -22.32
N ILE A 126 -3.26 -0.24 -23.14
CA ILE A 126 -4.37 -1.13 -22.78
C ILE A 126 -3.96 -2.03 -21.61
N LEU A 127 -2.77 -2.63 -21.67
CA LEU A 127 -2.24 -3.45 -20.58
C LEU A 127 -2.05 -2.65 -19.30
N ALA A 128 -1.54 -1.42 -19.38
CA ALA A 128 -1.38 -0.54 -18.24
C ALA A 128 -2.73 -0.14 -17.63
N GLY A 129 -3.75 0.11 -18.44
CA GLY A 129 -5.12 0.37 -17.97
C GLY A 129 -5.72 -0.84 -17.25
N ILE A 130 -5.56 -2.05 -17.79
CA ILE A 130 -6.00 -3.29 -17.13
C ILE A 130 -5.25 -3.48 -15.82
N PHE A 131 -3.93 -3.26 -15.80
CA PHE A 131 -3.12 -3.32 -14.59
C PHE A 131 -3.65 -2.36 -13.52
N SER A 132 -3.85 -1.09 -13.86
CA SER A 132 -4.37 -0.07 -12.93
C SER A 132 -5.76 -0.46 -12.40
N LEU A 133 -6.65 -0.94 -13.27
CA LEU A 133 -7.99 -1.36 -12.88
C LEU A 133 -7.95 -2.54 -11.90
N PHE A 134 -7.18 -3.59 -12.19
CA PHE A 134 -7.07 -4.75 -11.30
C PHE A 134 -6.32 -4.44 -9.99
N ALA A 135 -5.33 -3.55 -10.03
CA ALA A 135 -4.62 -3.07 -8.84
C ALA A 135 -5.57 -2.30 -7.91
N LEU A 136 -6.40 -1.43 -8.45
CA LEU A 136 -7.41 -0.70 -7.68
C LEU A 136 -8.49 -1.63 -7.13
N LEU A 137 -9.00 -2.57 -7.94
CA LEU A 137 -10.00 -3.55 -7.51
C LEU A 137 -9.49 -4.45 -6.38
N THR A 138 -8.28 -4.97 -6.50
CA THR A 138 -7.68 -5.83 -5.46
C THR A 138 -7.43 -5.06 -4.16
N THR A 139 -6.98 -3.80 -4.26
CA THR A 139 -6.81 -2.92 -3.10
C THR A 139 -8.14 -2.60 -2.44
N PHE A 140 -9.15 -2.24 -3.22
CA PHE A 140 -10.51 -2.00 -2.74
C PHE A 140 -11.03 -3.22 -1.98
N TRP A 141 -10.91 -4.39 -2.59
CA TRP A 141 -11.37 -5.64 -1.98
C TRP A 141 -10.65 -5.95 -0.66
N SER A 142 -9.33 -5.81 -0.63
CA SER A 142 -8.52 -6.02 0.58
C SER A 142 -8.92 -5.07 1.71
N ASN A 143 -9.13 -3.80 1.39
CA ASN A 143 -9.51 -2.78 2.37
C ASN A 143 -10.94 -3.01 2.89
N THR A 144 -11.90 -3.36 2.03
CA THR A 144 -13.27 -3.70 2.45
C THR A 144 -13.31 -4.93 3.35
N LEU A 145 -12.48 -5.95 3.08
CA LEU A 145 -12.36 -7.10 3.97
C LEU A 145 -11.81 -6.74 5.34
N ALA A 146 -10.73 -5.96 5.38
CA ALA A 146 -10.13 -5.52 6.63
C ALA A 146 -11.13 -4.70 7.45
N LEU A 147 -11.87 -3.80 6.79
CA LEU A 147 -12.90 -2.99 7.43
C LEU A 147 -14.06 -3.85 7.95
N ARG A 148 -14.52 -4.84 7.16
CA ARG A 148 -15.53 -5.80 7.60
C ARG A 148 -15.08 -6.55 8.85
N ASP A 149 -13.84 -7.02 8.89
CA ASP A 149 -13.32 -7.78 10.03
C ASP A 149 -13.23 -6.90 11.28
N VAL A 150 -12.83 -5.63 11.15
CA VAL A 150 -12.82 -4.65 12.23
C VAL A 150 -14.24 -4.37 12.73
N VAL A 151 -15.20 -4.15 11.83
CA VAL A 151 -16.61 -3.89 12.19
C VAL A 151 -17.25 -5.11 12.86
N HIS A 152 -16.97 -6.31 12.34
CA HIS A 152 -17.45 -7.56 12.95
C HIS A 152 -16.91 -7.74 14.37
N GLU A 153 -15.63 -7.43 14.60
CA GLU A 153 -14.98 -7.56 15.90
C GLU A 153 -15.43 -6.47 16.90
N GLN A 154 -15.73 -5.26 16.45
CA GLN A 154 -16.16 -4.15 17.30
C GLN A 154 -17.67 -4.19 17.63
N VAL A 155 -18.51 -4.64 16.70
CA VAL A 155 -19.98 -4.56 16.84
C VAL A 155 -20.59 -5.94 17.15
N GLY A 156 -19.87 -7.04 16.93
CA GLY A 156 -20.36 -8.40 17.18
C GLY A 156 -21.52 -8.85 16.26
N ILE A 157 -21.82 -8.08 15.20
CA ILE A 157 -22.92 -8.35 14.27
C ILE A 157 -22.45 -9.31 13.16
N GLY A 158 -23.35 -10.20 12.72
CA GLY A 158 -23.07 -11.22 11.72
C GLY A 158 -22.49 -10.70 10.38
N ASN A 159 -21.65 -11.54 9.78
CA ASN A 159 -20.77 -11.27 8.63
C ASN A 159 -21.42 -10.62 7.38
N ARG A 160 -22.74 -10.70 7.20
CA ARG A 160 -23.45 -10.06 6.05
C ARG A 160 -23.67 -8.57 6.26
N VAL A 161 -24.00 -8.14 7.47
CA VAL A 161 -24.29 -6.73 7.79
C VAL A 161 -22.99 -5.93 7.86
N SER A 162 -21.93 -6.51 8.43
CA SER A 162 -20.59 -5.89 8.46
C SER A 162 -20.03 -5.63 7.06
N TRP A 163 -20.38 -6.47 6.08
CA TRP A 163 -19.95 -6.26 4.69
C TRP A 163 -20.71 -5.11 4.01
N LEU A 164 -22.03 -5.00 4.25
CA LEU A 164 -22.83 -3.87 3.76
C LEU A 164 -22.32 -2.55 4.33
N ILE A 165 -22.09 -2.48 5.65
CA ILE A 165 -21.58 -1.28 6.31
C ILE A 165 -20.19 -0.89 5.78
N ALA A 166 -19.36 -1.87 5.40
CA ALA A 166 -18.04 -1.61 4.84
C ALA A 166 -18.07 -1.13 3.38
N THR A 167 -19.07 -1.53 2.58
CA THR A 167 -19.08 -1.32 1.13
C THR A 167 -19.96 -0.12 0.72
N VAL A 168 -21.08 0.09 1.42
CA VAL A 168 -22.07 1.13 1.12
C VAL A 168 -21.47 2.55 1.16
N PRO A 169 -20.66 2.94 2.16
CA PRO A 169 -20.04 4.27 2.18
C PRO A 169 -19.13 4.48 0.97
N CYS A 170 -18.33 3.48 0.59
CA CYS A 170 -17.43 3.58 -0.54
C CYS A 170 -18.16 3.75 -1.88
N ILE A 171 -19.26 3.01 -2.08
CA ILE A 171 -20.08 3.12 -3.30
C ILE A 171 -20.81 4.47 -3.34
N LEU A 172 -21.34 4.93 -2.19
CA LEU A 172 -21.92 6.26 -2.08
C LEU A 172 -20.89 7.33 -2.46
N PHE A 173 -19.68 7.27 -1.92
CA PHE A 173 -18.62 8.22 -2.31
C PHE A 173 -18.26 8.15 -3.79
N ALA A 174 -18.24 6.96 -4.40
CA ALA A 174 -17.96 6.79 -5.82
C ALA A 174 -19.06 7.38 -6.72
N ILE A 175 -20.34 7.24 -6.34
CA ILE A 175 -21.49 7.72 -7.12
C ILE A 175 -21.72 9.22 -6.91
N PHE A 176 -21.65 9.68 -5.67
CA PHE A 176 -21.92 11.08 -5.33
C PHE A 176 -20.76 12.02 -5.63
N GLY A 177 -19.60 11.47 -6.04
CA GLY A 177 -18.49 12.25 -6.60
C GLY A 177 -18.18 13.50 -5.78
N VAL A 178 -18.11 13.36 -4.45
CA VAL A 178 -17.97 14.51 -3.54
C VAL A 178 -16.68 15.24 -3.93
N SER A 179 -16.91 16.35 -4.62
CA SER A 179 -15.94 17.10 -5.43
C SER A 179 -15.03 17.92 -4.54
N SER A 180 -14.21 17.23 -3.77
CA SER A 180 -13.12 17.77 -2.98
C SER A 180 -12.14 16.66 -2.63
N PHE A 181 -11.62 15.97 -3.65
CA PHE A 181 -10.55 14.96 -3.50
C PHE A 181 -9.42 15.50 -2.61
N ILE A 182 -9.06 16.78 -2.78
CA ILE A 182 -8.05 17.50 -1.97
C ILE A 182 -8.46 17.65 -0.48
N ILE A 183 -9.74 17.89 -0.17
CA ILE A 183 -10.19 18.03 1.23
C ILE A 183 -10.26 16.65 1.88
N LEU A 184 -10.73 15.64 1.15
CA LEU A 184 -10.75 14.26 1.61
C LEU A 184 -9.33 13.74 1.87
N THR A 185 -8.38 13.98 0.96
CA THR A 185 -6.98 13.57 1.16
C THR A 185 -6.32 14.32 2.32
N ARG A 186 -6.62 15.60 2.54
CA ARG A 186 -6.14 16.36 3.72
C ARG A 186 -6.71 15.85 5.04
N ILE A 187 -7.99 15.49 5.07
CA ILE A 187 -8.61 14.89 6.27
C ILE A 187 -8.00 13.49 6.51
N MET A 188 -7.89 12.68 5.46
CA MET A 188 -7.31 11.33 5.55
C MET A 188 -5.84 11.37 5.97
N SER A 189 -5.03 12.31 5.46
CA SER A 189 -3.64 12.47 5.89
C SER A 189 -3.54 12.83 7.38
N GLY A 190 -4.42 13.71 7.87
CA GLY A 190 -4.52 14.02 9.30
C GLY A 190 -4.90 12.81 10.16
N VAL A 191 -5.88 12.02 9.71
CA VAL A 191 -6.30 10.79 10.38
C VAL A 191 -5.19 9.74 10.38
N VAL A 192 -4.46 9.56 9.28
CA VAL A 192 -3.35 8.60 9.19
C VAL A 192 -2.23 8.94 10.17
N VAL A 193 -1.90 10.22 10.35
CA VAL A 193 -0.93 10.67 11.36
C VAL A 193 -1.41 10.32 12.77
N LEU A 194 -2.67 10.62 13.09
CA LEU A 194 -3.25 10.29 14.40
C LEU A 194 -3.27 8.78 14.65
N VAL A 195 -3.65 7.98 13.67
CA VAL A 195 -3.66 6.51 13.75
C VAL A 195 -2.25 5.97 13.95
N SER A 196 -1.25 6.53 13.26
CA SER A 196 0.15 6.14 13.42
C SER A 196 0.66 6.39 14.84
N ILE A 197 0.36 7.57 15.40
CA ILE A 197 0.69 7.91 16.80
C ILE A 197 -0.06 6.98 17.76
N MET A 198 -1.35 6.75 17.53
CA MET A 198 -2.20 5.91 18.38
C MET A 198 -1.76 4.44 18.38
N LEU A 199 -1.33 3.90 17.24
CA LEU A 199 -0.77 2.55 17.13
C LEU A 199 0.48 2.39 17.98
N VAL A 200 1.38 3.37 17.94
CA VAL A 200 2.61 3.32 18.76
C VAL A 200 2.30 3.42 20.24
N LEU A 201 1.41 4.34 20.65
CA LEU A 201 0.98 4.46 22.04
C LEU A 201 0.28 3.19 22.55
N THR A 202 -0.60 2.62 21.73
CA THR A 202 -1.33 1.38 22.04
C THR A 202 -0.36 0.20 22.14
N TYR A 203 0.63 0.12 21.25
CA TYR A 203 1.68 -0.89 21.33
C TYR A 203 2.53 -0.74 22.59
N GLY A 204 2.91 0.49 22.97
CA GLY A 204 3.60 0.78 24.23
C GLY A 204 2.80 0.37 25.47
N LYS A 205 1.48 0.65 25.49
CA LYS A 205 0.57 0.30 26.59
C LYS A 205 0.28 -1.21 26.64
N SER A 206 0.14 -1.85 25.48
CA SER A 206 -0.05 -3.30 25.35
C SER A 206 1.19 -4.07 25.80
N ARG A 207 2.39 -3.60 25.42
CA ARG A 207 3.67 -4.17 25.87
C ARG A 207 3.88 -4.07 27.38
N LYS A 208 3.51 -2.93 27.98
CA LYS A 208 3.55 -2.75 29.45
C LYS A 208 2.59 -3.69 30.19
N LYS A 209 1.45 -4.06 29.57
CA LYS A 209 0.51 -5.03 30.14
C LYS A 209 0.89 -6.49 29.88
N ALA A 210 1.50 -6.81 28.75
CA ALA A 210 1.82 -8.18 28.33
C ALA A 210 3.19 -8.68 28.80
N GLY A 211 4.08 -7.80 29.30
CA GLY A 211 5.40 -8.16 29.83
C GLY A 211 6.44 -8.62 28.78
N ALA A 212 5.99 -9.12 27.63
CA ALA A 212 6.82 -9.53 26.48
C ALA A 212 6.11 -9.19 25.15
N SER A 213 6.90 -8.86 24.12
CA SER A 213 6.41 -8.75 22.73
C SER A 213 6.85 -9.98 21.93
N PRO A 214 6.06 -11.07 21.88
CA PRO A 214 6.46 -12.32 21.21
C PRO A 214 6.69 -12.18 19.70
N ILE A 215 6.15 -11.13 19.06
CA ILE A 215 6.27 -10.92 17.60
C ILE A 215 7.46 -10.00 17.25
N CYS A 216 7.66 -8.90 17.99
CA CYS A 216 8.70 -7.91 17.68
C CYS A 216 9.99 -8.04 18.51
N GLY A 217 10.03 -8.82 19.60
CA GLY A 217 11.22 -9.00 20.44
C GLY A 217 11.93 -7.68 20.80
N VAL A 218 13.23 -7.60 20.50
CA VAL A 218 14.11 -6.43 20.75
C VAL A 218 13.76 -5.21 19.87
N ILE A 219 13.15 -5.43 18.70
CA ILE A 219 12.70 -4.39 17.75
C ILE A 219 11.45 -3.66 18.30
N GLY A 220 10.80 -4.20 19.33
CA GLY A 220 9.72 -3.52 20.04
C GLY A 220 10.16 -2.51 21.09
N THR A 221 11.47 -2.29 21.30
CA THR A 221 11.99 -1.46 22.40
C THR A 221 11.65 0.03 22.23
N LEU A 222 11.55 0.75 23.35
CA LEU A 222 11.20 2.18 23.39
C LEU A 222 11.94 3.06 22.36
N PRO A 223 13.28 2.92 22.17
CA PRO A 223 13.99 3.70 21.14
C PRO A 223 13.51 3.40 19.72
N PHE A 224 13.19 2.15 19.40
CA PHE A 224 12.71 1.78 18.07
C PHE A 224 11.28 2.27 17.83
N GLN A 225 10.43 2.29 18.87
CA GLN A 225 9.10 2.90 18.80
C GLN A 225 9.17 4.41 18.55
N ILE A 226 10.06 5.11 19.25
CA ILE A 226 10.28 6.55 19.04
C ILE A 226 10.79 6.79 17.61
N LEU A 227 11.74 5.98 17.13
CA LEU A 227 12.24 6.08 15.76
C LEU A 227 11.15 5.85 14.72
N MET A 228 10.25 4.88 14.93
CA MET A 228 9.08 4.66 14.06
C MET A 228 8.12 5.85 14.06
N VAL A 229 7.86 6.46 15.23
CA VAL A 229 7.01 7.68 15.33
C VAL A 229 7.64 8.83 14.55
N VAL A 230 8.92 9.10 14.81
CA VAL A 230 9.67 10.16 14.13
C VAL A 230 9.67 9.92 12.61
N SER A 231 9.91 8.67 12.18
CA SER A 231 9.83 8.25 10.78
C SER A 231 8.45 8.54 10.17
N THR A 232 7.35 8.18 10.83
CA THR A 232 6.00 8.47 10.34
C THR A 232 5.67 9.97 10.31
N ILE A 233 6.18 10.75 11.27
CA ILE A 233 6.00 12.21 11.28
C ILE A 233 6.77 12.83 10.11
N VAL A 234 8.02 12.43 9.89
CA VAL A 234 8.84 12.90 8.76
C VAL A 234 8.19 12.51 7.43
N SER A 235 7.66 11.30 7.32
CA SER A 235 6.88 10.85 6.16
C SER A 235 5.62 11.71 5.94
N ALA A 236 4.89 12.05 6.99
CA ALA A 236 3.69 12.88 6.89
C ALA A 236 4.01 14.30 6.44
N ILE A 237 5.10 14.88 6.96
CA ILE A 237 5.60 16.19 6.52
C ILE A 237 6.03 16.11 5.04
N GLY A 238 6.79 15.08 4.65
CA GLY A 238 7.21 14.87 3.27
C GLY A 238 6.06 14.68 2.28
N ALA A 239 4.92 14.13 2.72
CA ALA A 239 3.71 14.01 1.90
C ALA A 239 2.94 15.34 1.73
N LEU A 240 3.17 16.32 2.60
CA LEU A 240 2.51 17.63 2.58
C LEU A 240 3.34 18.71 1.86
N ILE A 241 4.62 18.44 1.62
CA ILE A 241 5.53 19.37 0.93
C ILE A 241 5.23 19.34 -0.58
N PRO A 242 5.00 20.50 -1.22
CA PRO A 242 4.87 20.56 -2.67
C PRO A 242 6.19 20.18 -3.36
N LEU A 243 6.09 19.35 -4.40
CA LEU A 243 7.23 19.01 -5.27
C LEU A 243 7.72 20.30 -5.95
N SER A 244 9.04 20.52 -5.91
CA SER A 244 9.72 21.70 -6.45
C SER A 244 10.46 21.36 -7.73
#